data_AF-A0A3D6CME0-F1
#
_entry.id   AF-A0A3D6CME0-F1
#
_cell.length_a   1.000
_cell.length_b   1.000
_cell.length_c   1.000
_cell.angle_alpha   90.00
_cell.angle_beta   90.00
_cell.angle_gamma   90.00
#
_symmetry.space_group_name_H-M   'P 1'
#
loop_
_entity.id
_entity.type
_entity.pdbx_description
1 polymer ?
#
loop_
_entity_poly.entity_id
_entity_poly.type
_entity_poly.pdbx_seq_one_letter_code
_entity_poly.pdbx_strand_id
1 'polypeptide(L)' 'IASDKLGKLALTIAGCKERDNFVLQTCFDLKIPVMCSMGGGYSPDINTIVNAHANTFRTAQEIYF' A
#
# COMPACT_ATOMS: atom_id res chain seq x y z
N ILE A 1 4.41 -2.96 8.35
CA ILE A 1 4.40 -1.67 9.10
C ILE A 1 5.19 -1.90 10.39
N ALA A 2 5.59 -0.89 11.15
CA ALA A 2 6.49 -1.03 12.30
C ALA A 2 6.20 -2.20 13.27
N SER A 3 4.94 -2.66 13.39
CA SER A 3 4.53 -3.85 14.16
C SER A 3 4.71 -5.21 13.46
N ASP A 4 5.20 -5.24 12.23
CA ASP A 4 5.33 -6.44 11.42
C ASP A 4 6.52 -7.28 11.92
N LYS A 5 6.22 -8.51 12.37
CA LYS A 5 7.21 -9.40 12.98
C LYS A 5 8.30 -9.87 12.01
N LEU A 6 8.06 -9.82 10.69
CA LEU A 6 9.02 -10.22 9.66
C LEU A 6 9.60 -9.02 8.90
N GLY A 7 9.04 -7.82 9.12
CA GLY A 7 9.52 -6.58 8.52
C GLY A 7 10.85 -6.12 9.10
N LYS A 8 11.78 -5.73 8.22
CA LYS A 8 13.09 -5.16 8.60
C LYS A 8 13.14 -3.62 8.50
N LEU A 9 12.02 -3.00 8.11
CA LEU A 9 11.92 -1.58 7.85
C LEU A 9 10.85 -0.98 8.77
N ALA A 10 11.18 0.14 9.42
CA ALA A 10 10.28 0.88 10.32
C ALA A 10 9.24 1.71 9.55
N LEU A 11 8.54 1.07 8.60
CA LEU A 11 7.54 1.75 7.76
C LEU A 11 6.31 2.15 8.57
N THR A 12 5.79 3.34 8.28
CA THR A 12 4.53 3.86 8.82
C THR A 12 3.37 3.61 7.83
N ILE A 13 2.13 3.60 8.32
CA ILE A 13 0.93 3.56 7.45
C ILE A 13 0.96 4.70 6.42
N ALA A 14 1.31 5.91 6.87
CA ALA A 14 1.35 7.10 6.03
C ALA A 14 2.42 6.96 4.92
N GLY A 15 3.62 6.52 5.26
CA GLY A 15 4.69 6.30 4.27
C GLY A 15 4.34 5.19 3.28
N CYS A 16 3.63 4.14 3.71
CA CYS A 16 3.09 3.14 2.77
C CYS A 16 2.06 3.76 1.81
N LYS A 17 1.16 4.63 2.29
CA LYS A 17 0.20 5.34 1.43
C LYS A 17 0.90 6.27 0.44
N GLU A 18 1.92 7.01 0.87
CA GLU A 18 2.71 7.89 -0.01
C GLU A 18 3.43 7.10 -1.10
N ARG A 19 3.99 5.94 -0.76
CA ARG A 19 4.58 5.01 -1.74
C ARG A 19 3.53 4.58 -2.77
N ASP A 20 2.34 4.17 -2.33
CA ASP A 20 1.29 3.71 -3.23
C ASP A 20 0.86 4.83 -4.18
N ASN A 21 0.69 6.06 -3.67
CA ASN A 21 0.45 7.25 -4.48
C ASN A 21 1.54 7.47 -5.53
N PHE A 22 2.81 7.47 -5.11
CA PHE A 22 3.94 7.68 -6.01
C PHE A 22 3.97 6.65 -7.14
N VAL A 23 3.85 5.36 -6.81
CA VAL A 23 3.93 4.27 -7.81
C VAL A 23 2.72 4.32 -8.74
N LEU A 24 1.51 4.38 -8.20
CA LEU A 24 0.28 4.33 -9.00
C LEU A 24 0.13 5.56 -9.88
N GLN A 25 0.41 6.77 -9.37
CA GLN A 25 0.37 7.99 -10.18
C GLN A 25 1.39 7.93 -11.31
N THR A 26 2.61 7.48 -11.03
CA THR A 26 3.65 7.33 -12.07
C THR A 26 3.21 6.37 -13.17
N CYS A 27 2.62 5.21 -12.80
CA CYS A 27 2.11 4.28 -13.79
C CYS A 27 0.93 4.85 -14.59
N PHE A 28 0.02 5.59 -13.94
CA PHE A 28 -1.09 6.26 -14.59
C PHE A 28 -0.61 7.29 -15.63
N ASP A 29 0.30 8.19 -15.24
CA ASP A 29 0.85 9.24 -16.10
C ASP A 29 1.57 8.66 -17.33
N LEU A 30 2.30 7.56 -17.12
CA LEU A 30 3.02 6.84 -18.17
C LEU A 30 2.14 5.86 -18.97
N LYS A 31 0.84 5.76 -18.65
CA LYS A 31 -0.12 4.84 -19.28
C LYS A 31 0.31 3.37 -19.21
N ILE A 32 0.94 2.99 -18.10
CA ILE A 32 1.36 1.61 -17.83
C ILE A 32 0.21 0.88 -17.12
N PRO A 33 -0.30 -0.24 -17.67
CA PRO A 33 -1.29 -1.06 -16.98
C PRO A 33 -0.72 -1.65 -15.69
N VAL A 34 -1.50 -1.62 -14.61
CA VAL A 34 -1.08 -2.12 -13.29
C VAL A 34 -2.09 -3.13 -12.77
N MET A 35 -1.58 -4.19 -12.13
CA MET A 35 -2.35 -5.12 -11.30
C MET A 35 -1.72 -5.16 -9.91
N CYS A 36 -2.53 -4.97 -8.87
CA CYS A 36 -2.09 -5.07 -7.48
C CYS A 36 -2.39 -6.46 -6.93
N SER A 37 -1.35 -7.16 -6.46
CA SER A 37 -1.48 -8.42 -5.72
C SER A 37 -1.16 -8.19 -4.26
N MET A 38 -2.05 -8.62 -3.35
CA MET A 38 -1.82 -8.50 -1.92
C MET A 38 -0.76 -9.51 -1.47
N GLY A 39 0.33 -9.02 -0.89
CA GLY A 39 1.35 -9.83 -0.24
C GLY A 39 1.04 -10.13 1.23
N GLY A 40 2.07 -10.46 1.99
CA GLY A 40 1.94 -10.73 3.43
C GLY A 40 1.62 -9.48 4.26
N GLY A 41 1.42 -9.72 5.55
CA GLY A 41 1.28 -8.70 6.59
C GLY A 41 1.22 -9.44 7.92
N TYR A 42 2.23 -9.25 8.77
CA TYR A 42 2.42 -10.09 9.97
C TYR A 42 2.34 -9.30 11.27
N SER A 43 1.57 -8.21 11.24
CA SER A 43 1.19 -7.50 12.46
C SER A 43 0.29 -8.40 13.32
N PRO A 44 0.46 -8.44 14.65
CA PRO A 44 -0.45 -9.18 15.52
C PRO A 44 -1.87 -8.60 15.53
N ASP A 45 -2.01 -7.31 15.24
CA ASP A 45 -3.31 -6.67 15.03
C ASP A 45 -3.72 -6.73 13.55
N ILE A 46 -4.83 -7.43 13.29
CA ILE A 46 -5.42 -7.60 11.96
C ILE A 46 -5.94 -6.28 11.38
N ASN A 47 -6.43 -5.35 12.22
CA ASN A 47 -6.93 -4.07 11.72
C ASN A 47 -5.82 -3.25 11.08
N THR A 48 -4.61 -3.31 11.63
CA THR A 48 -3.43 -2.71 11.02
C THR A 48 -3.15 -3.28 9.62
N ILE A 49 -3.29 -4.60 9.43
CA ILE A 49 -3.08 -5.25 8.13
C ILE A 49 -4.16 -4.82 7.14
N VAL A 50 -5.43 -4.91 7.53
CA VAL A 50 -6.58 -4.54 6.69
C VAL A 50 -6.49 -3.07 6.28
N ASN A 51 -6.18 -2.17 7.22
CA ASN A 51 -6.04 -0.75 6.92
C ASN A 51 -4.90 -0.47 5.94
N ALA A 52 -3.77 -1.17 6.08
CA ALA A 52 -2.64 -1.02 5.17
C ALA A 52 -3.01 -1.43 3.73
N HIS A 53 -3.62 -2.61 3.55
CA HIS A 53 -4.02 -3.10 2.22
C HIS A 53 -5.17 -2.29 1.63
N ALA A 54 -6.18 -1.94 2.42
CA ALA A 54 -7.32 -1.14 1.96
C ALA A 54 -6.88 0.24 1.45
N ASN A 55 -5.84 0.84 2.04
CA ASN A 55 -5.31 2.11 1.56
C ASN A 55 -4.80 2.03 0.12
N THR A 56 -4.14 0.93 -0.28
CA THR A 56 -3.69 0.74 -1.67
C THR A 56 -4.86 0.83 -2.65
N PHE A 57 -5.99 0.18 -2.34
CA PHE A 57 -7.18 0.22 -3.20
C PHE A 57 -7.89 1.58 -3.19
N ARG A 58 -7.95 2.27 -2.04
CA ARG A 58 -8.49 3.63 -1.96
C ARG A 58 -7.67 4.58 -2.82
N THR A 59 -6.33 4.51 -2.74
CA THR A 59 -5.44 5.31 -3.57
C THR A 59 -5.62 4.99 -5.05
N ALA A 60 -5.73 3.72 -5.43
CA ALA A 60 -6.03 3.35 -6.81
C ALA A 60 -7.39 3.91 -7.27
N GLN A 61 -8.41 3.88 -6.41
CA GLN A 61 -9.71 4.48 -6.69
C GLN A 61 -9.60 6.00 -6.96
N GLU A 62 -8.84 6.73 -6.13
CA GLU A 62 -8.63 8.17 -6.26
C GLU A 62 -7.89 8.58 -7.55
N ILE A 63 -7.01 7.72 -8.07
CA ILE A 63 -6.17 8.02 -9.25
C ILE A 63 -6.83 7.59 -10.57
N TYR A 64 -7.49 6.42 -10.57
CA TYR A 64 -7.96 5.79 -11.82
C TYR A 64 -9.45 6.01 -12.13
N PHE A 65 -10.25 6.60 -11.22
CA PHE A 65 -11.69 6.79 -11.37
C PHE A 65 -12.13 8.20 -10.93
#